data_AF-A0A1H1M1Z1-F1
#
_entry.id   AF-A0A1H1M1Z1-F1
#
_cell.length_a   1.000
_cell.length_b   1.000
_cell.length_c   1.000
_cell.angle_alpha   90.00
_cell.angle_beta   90.00
_cell.angle_gamma   90.00
#
_symmetry.space_group_name_H-M   'P 1'
#
loop_
_entity.id
_entity.type
_entity.pdbx_description
1 polymer ?
#
loop_
_entity_poly.entity_id
_entity_poly.type
_entity_poly.pdbx_seq_one_letter_code
_entity_poly.pdbx_strand_id
1 'polypeptide(L)'
;MLQVRNLPPDLHEALAERARAEGVSMSEYVTRLLRRDLARPTMREWAARVAAAPATVPAFDLHRTLDDVRVEYSPAAAPDQAPADTAPSA
;
A
#
# COMPACT_ATOMS: atom_id res chain seq x y z
N MET A 1 -14.71 19.57 22.82
CA MET A 1 -13.67 19.20 23.80
C MET A 1 -13.69 17.68 23.95
N LEU A 2 -12.66 16.98 23.49
CA LEU A 2 -12.49 15.54 23.72
C LEU A 2 -11.71 15.37 25.03
N GLN A 3 -12.35 14.87 26.10
CA GLN A 3 -11.67 14.56 27.36
C GLN A 3 -11.36 13.06 27.42
N VAL A 4 -10.09 12.71 27.25
CA VAL A 4 -9.62 11.32 27.37
C VAL A 4 -9.37 11.02 28.85
N ARG A 5 -10.29 10.28 29.48
CA ARG A 5 -10.25 10.00 30.93
C ARG A 5 -9.36 8.82 31.33
N ASN A 6 -9.02 7.94 30.39
CA ASN A 6 -8.29 6.70 30.68
C ASN A 6 -6.98 6.64 29.88
N LEU A 7 -6.16 7.67 30.01
CA LEU A 7 -4.83 7.69 29.42
C LEU A 7 -3.84 7.08 30.44
N PRO A 8 -3.10 6.01 30.10
CA PRO A 8 -2.05 5.50 30.96
C PRO A 8 -1.03 6.61 31.28
N PRO A 9 -0.54 6.71 32.52
CA PRO A 9 0.36 7.79 32.94
C PRO A 9 1.66 7.82 32.11
N ASP A 10 2.17 6.64 31.77
CA ASP A 10 3.29 6.39 30.87
C ASP A 10 3.05 6.94 29.45
N LEU A 11 1.82 6.80 28.93
CA LEU A 11 1.44 7.39 27.64
C LEU A 11 1.33 8.92 27.73
N HIS A 12 0.83 9.45 28.85
CA HIS A 12 0.75 10.88 29.11
C HIS A 12 2.14 11.54 29.08
N GLU A 13 3.11 10.95 29.79
CA GLU A 13 4.48 11.46 29.83
C GLU A 13 5.13 11.45 28.45
N ALA A 14 5.00 10.35 27.71
CA ALA A 14 5.54 10.23 26.36
C ALA A 14 4.92 11.26 25.39
N LEU A 15 3.61 11.52 25.49
CA LEU A 15 2.94 12.54 24.69
C LEU A 15 3.36 13.96 25.09
N ALA A 16 3.48 14.23 26.39
CA ALA A 16 3.93 15.52 26.91
C ALA A 16 5.37 15.84 26.48
N GLU A 17 6.25 14.84 26.51
CA GLU A 17 7.64 14.98 26.04
C GLU A 17 7.71 15.31 24.55
N ARG A 18 6.95 14.59 23.71
CA ARG A 18 6.90 14.88 22.27
C ARG A 18 6.29 16.23 21.96
N ALA A 19 5.22 16.61 22.66
CA ALA A 19 4.60 17.93 22.52
C ALA A 19 5.60 19.04 22.87
N ARG A 20 6.37 18.88 23.95
CA ARG A 20 7.43 19.81 24.36
C ARG A 20 8.57 19.85 23.34
N ALA A 21 8.98 18.70 22.79
CA ALA A 21 10.01 18.64 21.75
C ALA A 21 9.59 19.38 20.46
N GLU A 22 8.30 19.36 20.13
CA GLU A 22 7.73 20.08 18.99
C GLU A 22 7.30 21.53 19.32
N GLY A 23 7.46 21.97 20.57
CA GLY A 23 7.11 23.33 21.02
C GLY A 23 5.61 23.62 21.00
N VAL A 24 4.77 22.59 21.08
CA VAL A 24 3.30 22.71 21.05
C VAL A 24 2.67 22.28 22.37
N SER A 25 1.45 22.74 22.62
CA SER A 25 0.67 22.21 23.76
C SER A 25 0.31 20.74 23.52
N MET A 26 0.15 19.97 24.59
CA MET A 26 -0.20 18.54 24.49
C MET A 26 -1.53 18.32 23.76
N SER A 27 -2.52 19.17 24.00
CA SER A 27 -3.82 19.13 23.28
C SER A 27 -3.67 19.39 21.78
N GLU A 28 -2.81 20.33 21.40
CA GLU A 28 -2.49 20.61 19.98
C GLU A 28 -1.76 19.43 19.35
N TYR A 29 -0.78 18.85 20.05
CA TYR A 29 -0.04 17.67 19.60
C TYR A 29 -0.97 16.49 19.31
N VAL A 30 -1.87 16.17 20.24
CA VAL A 30 -2.85 15.09 20.09
C VAL A 30 -3.80 15.36 18.93
N THR A 31 -4.23 16.61 18.75
CA THR A 31 -5.11 17.01 17.64
C THR A 31 -4.41 16.82 16.29
N ARG A 32 -3.13 17.17 16.18
CA ARG A 32 -2.34 16.95 14.96
C ARG A 32 -2.16 15.45 14.68
N LEU A 33 -1.91 14.66 15.71
CA LEU A 33 -1.78 13.21 15.56
C LEU A 33 -3.09 12.57 15.02
N LEU A 34 -4.23 12.96 15.60
CA LEU A 34 -5.56 12.53 15.14
C LEU A 34 -5.82 12.97 13.70
N ARG A 35 -5.48 14.21 13.34
CA ARG A 35 -5.62 14.70 11.95
C ARG A 35 -4.72 13.92 10.99
N ARG A 36 -3.50 13.59 11.39
CA ARG A 36 -2.57 12.79 10.57
C ARG A 36 -3.08 11.38 10.37
N ASP A 37 -3.64 10.79 11.41
CA ASP A 37 -4.26 9.46 11.34
C ASP A 37 -5.45 9.45 10.37
N LEU A 38 -6.34 10.45 10.51
CA LEU A 38 -7.50 10.63 9.63
C LEU A 38 -7.16 11.09 8.21
N ALA A 39 -5.93 11.58 7.95
CA ALA A 39 -5.52 12.01 6.63
C ALA A 39 -5.30 10.84 5.65
N ARG A 40 -5.13 9.61 6.15
CA ARG A 40 -5.07 8.42 5.30
C ARG A 40 -6.45 7.74 5.30
N PRO A 41 -7.13 7.63 4.14
CA PRO A 41 -8.33 6.82 4.07
C PRO A 41 -7.98 5.40 4.47
N THR A 42 -8.81 4.79 5.30
CA THR A 42 -8.66 3.37 5.62
C THR A 42 -8.77 2.55 4.34
N MET A 43 -8.15 1.37 4.29
CA MET A 43 -8.24 0.47 3.13
C MET A 43 -9.71 0.18 2.74
N ARG A 44 -10.60 0.15 3.73
CA ARG A 44 -12.05 -0.01 3.53
C ARG A 44 -12.68 1.20 2.85
N GLU A 45 -12.34 2.42 3.27
CA GLU A 45 -12.82 3.66 2.63
C GLU A 45 -12.24 3.85 1.24
N TRP A 46 -10.97 3.47 1.04
CA TRP A 46 -10.35 3.43 -0.27
C TRP A 46 -11.05 2.42 -1.19
N ALA A 47 -11.30 1.19 -0.73
CA ALA A 47 -12.02 0.18 -1.50
C ALA A 47 -13.46 0.62 -1.83
N ALA A 48 -14.17 1.24 -0.88
CA ALA A 48 -15.48 1.82 -1.13
C ALA A 48 -15.43 2.96 -2.16
N ARG A 49 -14.39 3.80 -2.12
CA ARG A 49 -14.18 4.87 -3.12
C ARG A 49 -13.89 4.30 -4.51
N VAL A 50 -13.08 3.26 -4.62
CA VAL A 50 -12.80 2.57 -5.89
C VAL A 50 -14.06 1.90 -6.44
N ALA A 51 -14.86 1.26 -5.58
CA ALA A 51 -16.11 0.63 -5.98
C ALA A 51 -17.20 1.63 -6.38
N ALA A 52 -17.22 2.82 -5.77
CA ALA A 52 -18.19 3.88 -6.06
C ALA A 52 -17.79 4.78 -7.23
N ALA A 53 -16.52 4.78 -7.63
CA ALA A 53 -16.08 5.50 -8.82
C ALA A 53 -16.55 4.73 -10.07
N PRO A 54 -17.27 5.36 -11.01
CA PRO A 54 -17.46 4.75 -12.32
C PRO A 54 -16.07 4.50 -12.89
N ALA A 55 -15.78 3.25 -13.25
CA ALA A 55 -14.52 2.85 -13.84
C ALA A 55 -14.36 3.57 -15.19
N THR A 56 -13.92 4.83 -15.14
CA THR A 56 -13.50 5.61 -16.30
C THR A 56 -12.02 5.32 -16.50
N VAL A 57 -11.66 4.04 -16.48
CA VAL A 57 -10.45 3.60 -17.14
C VAL A 57 -10.87 3.59 -18.60
N PRO A 58 -10.33 4.45 -19.47
CA PRO A 58 -10.55 4.25 -20.90
C PRO A 58 -10.15 2.81 -21.16
N ALA A 59 -11.07 2.02 -21.73
CA ALA A 59 -10.81 0.63 -22.04
C ALA A 59 -9.55 0.62 -22.92
N PHE A 60 -8.42 0.32 -22.31
CA PHE A 60 -7.18 0.22 -23.05
C PHE A 60 -7.30 -1.09 -23.80
N ASP A 61 -7.10 -1.03 -25.11
CA ASP A 61 -7.10 -2.22 -25.92
C ASP A 61 -5.80 -2.98 -25.62
N LEU A 62 -5.89 -3.90 -24.66
CA LEU A 62 -4.79 -4.76 -24.25
C LEU A 62 -4.26 -5.57 -25.42
N HIS A 63 -5.15 -6.01 -26.32
CA HIS A 63 -4.76 -6.79 -27.48
C HIS A 63 -3.89 -5.94 -28.42
N ARG A 64 -4.37 -4.75 -28.78
CA ARG A 64 -3.59 -3.81 -29.61
C ARG A 64 -2.26 -3.42 -28.96
N THR A 65 -2.27 -3.13 -27.67
CA THR A 65 -1.03 -2.75 -26.95
C THR A 65 -0.03 -3.89 -26.93
N LEU A 66 -0.51 -5.13 -26.74
CA LEU A 66 0.34 -6.31 -26.79
C LEU A 66 0.89 -6.55 -28.20
N ASP A 67 0.10 -6.30 -29.24
CA ASP A 67 0.56 -6.38 -30.63
C ASP A 67 1.62 -5.31 -30.94
N ASP A 68 1.41 -4.06 -30.50
CA ASP A 68 2.35 -2.95 -30.69
C ASP A 68 3.71 -3.21 -30.02
N VAL A 69 3.72 -3.97 -28.91
CA VAL A 69 4.93 -4.30 -28.14
C VAL A 69 5.42 -5.73 -28.43
N ARG A 70 4.73 -6.48 -29.29
CA ARG A 70 5.08 -7.88 -29.59
C ARG A 70 6.44 -7.95 -30.27
N VAL A 71 7.46 -8.30 -29.50
CA VAL A 71 8.72 -8.82 -30.06
C VAL A 71 8.39 -10.18 -30.64
N GLU A 72 8.86 -10.46 -31.87
CA GLU A 72 8.74 -11.79 -32.47
C GLU A 72 9.30 -12.83 -31.49
N TYR A 73 8.39 -13.59 -30.88
CA TYR A 73 8.79 -14.79 -30.17
C TYR A 73 9.32 -15.77 -31.22
N SER A 74 10.65 -15.89 -31.29
CA SER A 74 11.31 -16.92 -32.06
C SER A 74 11.40 -18.18 -31.20
N PRO A 75 10.55 -19.21 -31.40
CA PRO A 75 10.69 -20.49 -30.70
C PRO A 75 12.02 -21.19 -31.06
N ALA A 76 12.74 -20.71 -32.07
CA ALA A 76 14.07 -21.22 -32.44
C ALA A 76 15.17 -20.78 -31.45
N ALA A 77 14.89 -19.80 -30.59
CA ALA A 77 15.68 -19.51 -29.39
C ALA A 77 15.06 -20.18 -28.16
N ALA A 78 14.68 -21.46 -28.28
CA ALA A 78 14.49 -22.27 -27.09
C ALA A 78 15.80 -22.23 -26.29
N PRO A 79 15.79 -21.97 -24.97
CA PRO A 79 16.95 -22.29 -24.16
C PRO A 79 17.22 -23.78 -24.38
N ASP A 80 18.46 -24.06 -24.77
CA ASP A 80 19.08 -25.38 -24.86
C ASP A 80 18.52 -26.33 -23.78
N GLN A 81 17.50 -27.10 -24.14
CA GLN A 81 16.99 -28.19 -23.31
C GLN A 81 17.81 -29.42 -23.69
N ALA A 82 18.94 -29.63 -23.01
CA ALA A 82 19.54 -30.94 -22.85
C ALA A 82 20.48 -31.00 -21.64
N PRO A 83 20.70 -32.17 -21.01
CA PRO A 83 20.17 -33.49 -21.36
C PRO A 83 19.33 -34.13 -20.25
N ALA A 84 18.59 -35.15 -20.69
CA ALA A 84 18.01 -36.23 -19.93
C ALA A 84 18.83 -36.58 -18.67
N ASP A 85 18.26 -36.34 -17.49
CA ASP A 85 18.69 -37.09 -16.31
C ASP A 85 18.12 -38.50 -16.46
N THR A 86 19.04 -39.42 -16.70
CA THR A 86 18.81 -40.83 -16.89
C THR A 86 18.26 -41.38 -15.58
N ALA A 87 17.10 -42.03 -15.63
CA ALA A 87 16.69 -42.92 -14.56
C ALA A 87 17.77 -43.98 -14.32
N PRO A 88 18.10 -44.30 -13.06
CA PRO A 88 18.42 -45.67 -12.71
C PRO A 88 17.27 -46.26 -11.90
N SER A 89 16.88 -47.47 -12.33
CA SER A 89 16.05 -48.42 -11.60
C SER A 89 16.44 -48.57 -10.12
N ALA A 90 15.42 -48.71 -9.27
CA ALA A 90 15.37 -49.69 -8.19
C ALA A 90 13.89 -50.03 -7.88
#